data_AF-A0AA88MFF8-F1
#
_entry.id   AF-A0AA88MFF8-F1
#
_cell.length_a   1.000
_cell.length_b   1.000
_cell.length_c   1.000
_cell.angle_alpha   90.00
_cell.angle_beta   90.00
_cell.angle_gamma   90.00
#
_symmetry.space_group_name_H-M   'P 1'
#
loop_
_entity.id
_entity.type
_entity.pdbx_description
1 polymer ?
#
loop_
_entity_poly.entity_id
_entity_poly.type
_entity_poly.pdbx_seq_one_letter_code
_entity_poly.pdbx_strand_id
1 'polypeptide(L)'
;MADCQVARILGVTPELKGQMGVSSGLELVTLPHGRQLRLDLMERHHTMAIGDTVGDLFAFTALMKALDLPQISRLEDTWTTLRRNYTQTAISYEKTLKPFYKNLYEGTASSPPVVCVPLLLPLLTLMERPSVTLEGAELWETIDQGCDIMLRHLEAARDVAHDTQTYTANAQKILQGFQCDDDLLEVLKTDFQLRLLWGSRGASVNQSDRYNKFNLILTALSRKLEPLPKTQTII
;
A
#
# COMPACT_ATOMS: atom_id res chain seq x y z
N MET A 1 -8.88 -9.24 -4.75
CA MET A 1 -8.66 -10.03 -5.98
C MET A 1 -7.53 -9.46 -6.83
N ALA A 2 -7.58 -8.18 -7.24
CA ALA A 2 -6.54 -7.55 -8.06
C ALA A 2 -5.14 -7.65 -7.43
N ASP A 3 -5.00 -7.39 -6.12
CA ASP A 3 -3.72 -7.53 -5.41
C ASP A 3 -3.19 -8.96 -5.41
N CYS A 4 -4.06 -9.96 -5.22
CA CYS A 4 -3.67 -11.36 -5.30
C CYS A 4 -3.17 -11.74 -6.71
N GLN A 5 -3.74 -11.14 -7.77
CA GLN A 5 -3.29 -11.38 -9.15
C GLN A 5 -1.95 -10.68 -9.43
N VAL A 6 -1.80 -9.41 -9.03
CA VAL A 6 -0.56 -8.65 -9.25
C VAL A 6 0.60 -9.24 -8.44
N ALA A 7 0.36 -9.61 -7.18
CA ALA A 7 1.33 -10.31 -6.34
C ALA A 7 1.55 -11.78 -6.76
N ARG A 8 0.87 -12.25 -7.81
CA ARG A 8 0.96 -13.62 -8.35
C ARG A 8 0.74 -14.69 -7.29
N ILE A 9 -0.25 -14.43 -6.40
CA ILE A 9 -0.79 -15.37 -5.42
C ILE A 9 -1.90 -16.21 -6.06
N LEU A 10 -2.69 -15.58 -6.93
CA LEU A 10 -3.73 -16.22 -7.72
C LEU A 10 -3.49 -16.01 -9.21
N GLY A 11 -4.10 -16.86 -10.05
CA GLY A 11 -4.03 -16.73 -11.51
C GLY A 11 -2.66 -17.07 -12.12
N VAL A 12 -1.83 -17.83 -11.40
CA VAL A 12 -0.52 -18.27 -11.90
C VAL A 12 -0.69 -19.42 -12.89
N THR A 13 -0.49 -19.14 -14.19
CA THR A 13 -0.54 -20.19 -15.24
C THR A 13 0.72 -21.07 -15.22
N PRO A 14 0.69 -22.28 -15.82
CA PRO A 14 1.87 -23.12 -15.94
C PRO A 14 3.05 -22.44 -16.64
N GLU A 15 2.77 -21.61 -17.66
CA GLU A 15 3.78 -20.85 -18.39
C GLU A 15 4.41 -19.79 -17.50
N LEU A 16 3.59 -19.02 -16.76
CA LEU A 16 4.07 -18.01 -15.82
C LEU A 16 4.89 -18.67 -14.69
N LYS A 17 4.43 -19.81 -14.17
CA LYS A 17 5.18 -20.61 -13.19
C LYS A 17 6.54 -21.04 -13.74
N GLY A 18 6.59 -21.52 -15.00
CA GLY A 18 7.83 -21.88 -15.68
C GLY A 18 8.80 -20.70 -15.84
N GLN A 19 8.28 -19.52 -16.17
CA GLN A 19 9.08 -18.29 -16.28
C GLN A 19 9.62 -17.79 -14.93
N MET A 20 8.83 -17.92 -13.86
CA MET A 20 9.24 -17.50 -12.51
C MET A 20 10.24 -18.46 -11.86
N GLY A 21 10.20 -19.75 -12.23
CA GLY A 21 10.97 -20.81 -11.57
C GLY A 21 10.47 -21.18 -10.17
N VAL A 22 9.40 -20.55 -9.71
CA VAL A 22 8.79 -20.73 -8.38
C VAL A 22 7.27 -20.77 -8.49
N SER A 23 6.60 -21.24 -7.43
CA SER A 23 5.16 -21.51 -7.45
C SER A 23 4.28 -20.30 -7.15
N SER A 24 4.84 -19.26 -6.52
CA SER A 24 4.12 -18.07 -6.08
C SER A 24 4.98 -16.83 -6.23
N GLY A 25 4.34 -15.68 -6.51
CA GLY A 25 5.02 -14.40 -6.49
C GLY A 25 5.55 -14.02 -5.11
N LEU A 26 4.96 -14.52 -4.02
CA LEU A 26 5.43 -14.30 -2.66
C LEU A 26 6.80 -14.94 -2.39
N GLU A 27 7.08 -16.07 -3.04
CA GLU A 27 8.43 -16.65 -3.04
C GLU A 27 9.35 -15.81 -3.93
N LEU A 28 8.88 -15.46 -5.13
CA LEU A 28 9.65 -14.71 -6.12
C LEU A 28 10.17 -13.37 -5.59
N VAL A 29 9.35 -12.60 -4.86
CA VAL A 29 9.75 -11.28 -4.34
C VAL A 29 10.96 -11.33 -3.40
N THR A 30 11.23 -12.48 -2.77
CA THR A 30 12.40 -12.66 -1.89
C THR A 30 13.69 -12.97 -2.66
N LEU A 31 13.60 -13.28 -3.96
CA LEU A 31 14.73 -13.72 -4.77
C LEU A 31 15.34 -12.58 -5.61
N PRO A 32 16.63 -12.64 -5.98
CA PRO A 32 17.27 -11.58 -6.78
C PRO A 32 16.55 -11.29 -8.10
N HIS A 33 16.11 -12.32 -8.82
CA HIS A 33 15.38 -12.18 -10.09
C HIS A 33 13.92 -11.75 -9.93
N GLY A 34 13.42 -11.63 -8.70
CA GLY A 34 12.11 -11.06 -8.39
C GLY A 34 12.03 -9.53 -8.50
N ARG A 35 13.12 -8.86 -8.87
CA ARG A 35 13.22 -7.39 -8.92
C ARG A 35 12.08 -6.72 -9.68
N GLN A 36 11.71 -7.22 -10.86
CA GLN A 36 10.63 -6.61 -11.64
C GLN A 36 9.30 -6.65 -10.87
N LEU A 37 8.97 -7.79 -10.25
CA LEU A 37 7.76 -7.92 -9.44
C LEU A 37 7.79 -6.97 -8.23
N ARG A 38 8.95 -6.78 -7.61
CA ARG A 38 9.09 -5.80 -6.51
C ARG A 38 8.78 -4.37 -6.97
N LEU A 39 9.31 -3.95 -8.12
CA LEU A 39 9.04 -2.62 -8.69
C LEU A 39 7.56 -2.44 -9.06
N ASP A 40 6.94 -3.46 -9.67
CA ASP A 40 5.53 -3.44 -10.04
C ASP A 40 4.61 -3.32 -8.80
N LEU A 41 4.94 -4.05 -7.73
CA LEU A 41 4.22 -3.96 -6.46
C LEU A 41 4.42 -2.60 -5.79
N MET A 42 5.62 -2.04 -5.81
CA MET A 42 5.85 -0.69 -5.29
C MET A 42 5.03 0.35 -6.06
N GLU A 43 5.03 0.33 -7.39
CA GLU A 43 4.21 1.24 -8.21
C GLU A 43 2.72 1.10 -7.90
N ARG A 44 2.25 -0.15 -7.77
CA ARG A 44 0.87 -0.44 -7.39
C ARG A 44 0.50 0.14 -6.03
N HIS A 45 1.35 -0.04 -5.00
CA HIS A 45 1.11 0.48 -3.65
C HIS A 45 0.91 1.99 -3.65
N HIS A 46 1.75 2.71 -4.39
CA HIS A 46 1.68 4.17 -4.48
C HIS A 46 0.49 4.69 -5.28
N THR A 47 -0.02 3.90 -6.22
CA THR A 47 -1.12 4.30 -7.10
C THR A 47 -2.49 3.97 -6.49
N MET A 48 -2.56 2.98 -5.59
CA MET A 48 -3.80 2.51 -4.97
C MET A 48 -4.26 3.38 -3.79
N ALA A 49 -5.58 3.60 -3.69
CA ALA A 49 -6.20 4.24 -2.53
C ALA A 49 -7.63 3.74 -2.24
N ILE A 50 -8.04 2.53 -2.64
CA ILE A 50 -9.44 2.09 -2.52
C ILE A 50 -9.59 0.59 -2.17
N GLY A 51 -10.42 0.27 -1.17
CA GLY A 51 -11.06 -1.05 -1.00
C GLY A 51 -11.28 -1.48 0.46
N ASP A 52 -12.31 -2.27 0.73
CA ASP A 52 -12.47 -3.01 2.00
C ASP A 52 -11.48 -4.20 2.00
N THR A 53 -10.53 -4.19 2.93
CA THR A 53 -9.30 -5.00 2.86
C THR A 53 -9.33 -6.20 3.79
N VAL A 54 -10.36 -7.05 3.69
CA VAL A 54 -10.41 -8.27 4.51
C VAL A 54 -9.25 -9.19 4.10
N GLY A 55 -8.24 -9.29 4.97
CA GLY A 55 -7.05 -10.12 4.79
C GLY A 55 -5.97 -9.56 3.85
N ASP A 56 -6.12 -8.32 3.36
CA ASP A 56 -5.15 -7.69 2.46
C ASP A 56 -4.39 -6.57 3.19
N LEU A 57 -3.23 -6.91 3.76
CA LEU A 57 -2.39 -5.96 4.48
C LEU A 57 -1.70 -4.96 3.52
N PHE A 58 -1.53 -5.34 2.26
CA PHE A 58 -0.89 -4.50 1.26
C PHE A 58 -1.79 -3.34 0.85
N ALA A 59 -3.05 -3.60 0.52
CA ALA A 59 -4.04 -2.55 0.26
C ALA A 59 -4.37 -1.75 1.52
N PHE A 60 -4.44 -2.40 2.70
CA PHE A 60 -4.68 -1.72 3.98
C PHE A 60 -3.63 -0.63 4.25
N THR A 61 -2.35 -0.95 4.06
CA THR A 61 -1.27 0.02 4.29
C THR A 61 -1.28 1.16 3.28
N ALA A 62 -1.68 0.91 2.02
CA ALA A 62 -1.85 1.98 1.04
C ALA A 62 -2.93 3.00 1.47
N LEU A 63 -4.06 2.51 2.00
CA LEU A 63 -5.12 3.35 2.55
C LEU A 63 -4.66 4.15 3.78
N MET A 64 -3.99 3.50 4.72
CA MET A 64 -3.48 4.17 5.92
C MET A 64 -2.48 5.27 5.56
N LYS A 65 -1.59 5.02 4.58
CA LYS A 65 -0.69 6.04 4.05
C LYS A 65 -1.43 7.21 3.42
N ALA A 66 -2.44 6.93 2.59
CA ALA A 66 -3.24 7.99 1.96
C ALA A 66 -3.93 8.89 3.00
N LEU A 67 -4.41 8.33 4.11
CA LEU A 67 -5.03 9.08 5.20
C LEU A 67 -4.03 9.89 6.03
N ASP A 68 -2.77 9.47 6.08
CA ASP A 68 -1.70 10.15 6.83
C ASP A 68 -1.02 11.28 6.03
N LEU A 69 -1.21 11.30 4.69
CA LEU A 69 -0.69 12.35 3.80
C LEU A 69 -0.94 13.75 4.38
N PRO A 70 0.06 14.65 4.43
CA PRO A 70 -0.09 16.01 4.97
C PRO A 70 -1.24 16.81 4.34
N GLN A 71 -1.60 16.52 3.10
CA GLN A 71 -2.67 17.15 2.35
C GLN A 71 -4.07 16.68 2.81
N ILE A 72 -4.17 15.46 3.36
CA ILE A 72 -5.42 14.88 3.88
C ILE A 72 -5.52 15.10 5.40
N SER A 73 -4.45 14.86 6.15
CA SER A 73 -4.44 15.02 7.61
C SER A 73 -4.67 16.47 8.07
N ARG A 74 -4.36 17.47 7.24
CA ARG A 74 -4.62 18.89 7.52
C ARG A 74 -6.08 19.35 7.38
N LEU A 75 -6.97 18.51 6.83
CA LEU A 75 -8.36 18.87 6.53
C LEU A 75 -9.22 18.84 7.80
N GLU A 76 -8.99 19.80 8.71
CA GLU A 76 -9.59 19.81 10.04
C GLU A 76 -11.13 19.90 10.02
N ASP A 77 -11.72 20.65 9.09
CA ASP A 77 -13.18 20.75 8.99
C ASP A 77 -13.79 19.41 8.55
N THR A 78 -13.14 18.73 7.60
CA THR A 78 -13.49 17.40 7.13
C THR A 78 -13.38 16.37 8.26
N TRP A 79 -12.25 16.34 8.99
CA TRP A 79 -12.05 15.42 10.11
C TRP A 79 -13.00 15.70 11.27
N THR A 80 -13.30 16.97 11.56
CA THR A 80 -14.29 17.36 12.58
C THR A 80 -15.69 16.89 12.19
N THR A 81 -16.06 17.02 10.92
CA THR A 81 -17.34 16.52 10.41
C THR A 81 -17.43 14.99 10.49
N LEU A 82 -16.34 14.27 10.17
CA LEU A 82 -16.26 12.81 10.34
C LEU A 82 -16.45 12.42 11.82
N ARG A 83 -15.74 13.07 12.76
CA ARG A 83 -15.86 12.81 14.20
C ARG A 83 -17.28 13.05 14.72
N ARG A 84 -17.97 14.07 14.20
CA ARG A 84 -19.35 14.39 14.58
C ARG A 84 -20.37 13.42 14.01
N ASN A 85 -20.26 13.08 12.73
CA ASN A 85 -21.29 12.32 12.02
C ASN A 85 -21.06 10.79 12.07
N TYR A 86 -19.80 10.37 12.19
CA TYR A 86 -19.37 8.97 12.17
C TYR A 86 -18.37 8.71 13.31
N THR A 87 -18.77 9.07 14.54
CA THR A 87 -17.91 9.00 15.73
C THR A 87 -17.26 7.64 15.93
N GLN A 88 -18.00 6.55 15.73
CA GLN A 88 -17.46 5.19 15.90
C GLN A 88 -16.36 4.87 14.88
N THR A 89 -16.53 5.29 13.62
CA THR A 89 -15.52 5.13 12.57
C THR A 89 -14.28 5.96 12.88
N ALA A 90 -14.44 7.21 13.33
CA ALA A 90 -13.33 8.06 13.73
C ALA A 90 -12.55 7.49 14.94
N ILE A 91 -13.26 6.97 15.94
CA ILE A 91 -12.63 6.28 17.09
C ILE A 91 -11.88 5.04 16.61
N SER A 92 -12.48 4.21 15.76
CA SER A 92 -11.83 3.01 15.21
C SER A 92 -10.56 3.36 14.44
N TYR A 93 -10.58 4.39 13.61
CA TYR A 93 -9.40 4.87 12.90
C TYR A 93 -8.27 5.28 13.86
N GLU A 94 -8.56 6.11 14.86
CA GLU A 94 -7.55 6.65 15.78
C GLU A 94 -7.05 5.62 16.82
N LYS A 95 -7.94 4.76 17.31
CA LYS A 95 -7.64 3.86 18.45
C LYS A 95 -7.35 2.42 18.04
N THR A 96 -7.69 2.02 16.81
CA THR A 96 -7.47 0.66 16.32
C THR A 96 -6.57 0.66 15.09
N LEU A 97 -6.94 1.39 14.03
CA LEU A 97 -6.25 1.29 12.75
C LEU A 97 -4.87 1.95 12.78
N LYS A 98 -4.73 3.17 13.33
CA LYS A 98 -3.43 3.85 13.45
C LYS A 98 -2.42 3.07 14.32
N PRO A 99 -2.76 2.61 15.54
CA PRO A 99 -1.85 1.78 16.33
C PRO A 99 -1.48 0.47 15.63
N PHE A 100 -2.45 -0.20 14.99
CA PHE A 100 -2.19 -1.43 14.23
C PHE A 100 -1.24 -1.18 13.05
N TYR A 101 -1.47 -0.12 12.27
CA TYR A 101 -0.59 0.30 11.17
C TYR A 101 0.84 0.57 11.67
N LYS A 102 1.00 1.30 12.77
CA LYS A 102 2.31 1.55 13.38
C LYS A 102 3.00 0.24 13.78
N ASN A 103 2.28 -0.64 14.50
CA ASN A 103 2.83 -1.92 14.96
C ASN A 103 3.19 -2.85 13.78
N LEU A 104 2.45 -2.78 12.66
CA LEU A 104 2.78 -3.51 11.44
C LEU A 104 4.14 -3.09 10.89
N TYR A 105 4.40 -1.78 10.80
CA TYR A 105 5.67 -1.25 10.32
C TYR A 105 6.83 -1.45 11.30
N GLU A 106 6.55 -1.52 12.59
CA GLU A 106 7.55 -1.93 13.58
C GLU A 106 7.80 -3.45 13.54
N GLY A 107 6.92 -4.25 12.93
CA GLY A 107 7.02 -5.72 12.96
C GLY A 107 6.62 -6.32 14.32
N THR A 108 5.77 -5.62 15.09
CA THR A 108 5.26 -6.04 16.41
C THR A 108 3.77 -6.39 16.39
N ALA A 109 3.06 -6.13 15.30
CA ALA A 109 1.65 -6.42 15.19
C ALA A 109 1.37 -7.92 15.24
N SER A 110 0.29 -8.31 15.92
CA SER A 110 -0.25 -9.66 15.80
C SER A 110 -0.84 -9.85 14.40
N SER A 111 -0.45 -10.93 13.72
CA SER A 111 -1.00 -11.24 12.41
C SER A 111 -2.53 -11.46 12.49
N PRO A 112 -3.32 -10.89 11.58
CA PRO A 112 -4.74 -11.21 11.47
C PRO A 112 -4.96 -12.73 11.29
N PRO A 113 -6.11 -13.27 11.71
CA PRO A 113 -6.39 -14.71 11.65
C PRO A 113 -6.42 -15.26 10.21
N VAL A 114 -6.71 -14.42 9.23
CA VAL A 114 -6.68 -14.78 7.81
C VAL A 114 -6.01 -13.64 7.05
N VAL A 115 -4.90 -13.95 6.38
CA VAL A 115 -4.17 -13.03 5.52
C VAL A 115 -4.04 -13.68 4.14
N CYS A 116 -4.48 -12.98 3.11
CA CYS A 116 -4.36 -13.39 1.71
C CYS A 116 -3.26 -12.62 0.98
N VAL A 117 -2.98 -11.37 1.35
CA VAL A 117 -1.84 -10.58 0.86
C VAL A 117 -1.07 -10.04 2.08
N PRO A 118 0.19 -10.46 2.28
CA PRO A 118 0.97 -10.04 3.44
C PRO A 118 1.43 -8.58 3.32
N LEU A 119 2.03 -8.06 4.39
CA LEU A 119 2.72 -6.78 4.37
C LEU A 119 4.00 -6.90 3.52
N LEU A 120 3.95 -6.42 2.28
CA LEU A 120 5.09 -6.53 1.35
C LEU A 120 6.02 -5.31 1.42
N LEU A 121 5.48 -4.11 1.62
CA LEU A 121 6.21 -2.86 1.36
C LEU A 121 7.56 -2.73 2.12
N PRO A 122 7.67 -3.05 3.42
CA PRO A 122 8.96 -2.96 4.13
C PRO A 122 10.06 -3.80 3.48
N LEU A 123 9.75 -5.04 3.05
CA LEU A 123 10.69 -5.89 2.33
C LEU A 123 11.07 -5.26 0.97
N LEU A 124 10.07 -4.80 0.21
CA LEU A 124 10.30 -4.22 -1.12
C LEU A 124 11.24 -3.01 -1.04
N THR A 125 10.97 -2.09 -0.12
CA THR A 125 11.80 -0.90 0.11
C THR A 125 13.21 -1.29 0.58
N LEU A 126 13.33 -2.25 1.50
CA LEU A 126 14.62 -2.71 2.01
C LEU A 126 15.52 -3.28 0.89
N MET A 127 14.92 -4.04 -0.03
CA MET A 127 15.65 -4.70 -1.13
C MET A 127 15.98 -3.75 -2.29
N GLU A 128 15.08 -2.85 -2.66
CA GLU A 128 15.26 -1.99 -3.83
C GLU A 128 15.87 -0.62 -3.50
N ARG A 129 15.81 -0.19 -2.23
CA ARG A 129 16.24 1.15 -1.78
C ARG A 129 15.79 2.25 -2.75
N PRO A 130 14.47 2.45 -2.89
CA PRO A 130 13.94 3.40 -3.86
C PRO A 130 14.54 4.78 -3.63
N SER A 131 14.98 5.43 -4.70
CA SER A 131 15.47 6.83 -4.65
C SER A 131 14.36 7.83 -4.33
N VAL A 132 13.09 7.38 -4.34
CA VAL A 132 11.89 8.17 -4.09
C VAL A 132 11.03 7.42 -3.08
N THR A 133 11.03 7.89 -1.83
CA THR A 133 9.94 7.62 -0.90
C THR A 133 8.93 8.75 -1.08
N LEU A 134 7.63 8.45 -1.16
CA LEU A 134 6.58 9.48 -1.20
C LEU A 134 6.63 10.37 0.06
N GLU A 135 7.23 9.86 1.13
CA GLU A 135 7.45 10.55 2.40
C GLU A 135 8.77 10.10 3.04
N GLY A 136 9.57 11.07 3.50
CA GLY A 136 10.49 10.95 4.63
C GLY A 136 11.57 9.86 4.60
N ALA A 137 12.40 9.89 5.65
CA ALA A 137 13.32 8.79 5.99
C ALA A 137 12.51 7.61 6.53
N GLU A 138 12.90 6.39 6.17
CA GLU A 138 12.20 5.18 6.59
C GLU A 138 12.28 4.99 8.11
N LEU A 139 11.33 4.25 8.70
CA LEU A 139 11.27 4.05 10.16
C LEU A 139 12.55 3.39 10.72
N TRP A 140 13.22 2.56 9.92
CA TRP A 140 14.50 1.94 10.29
C TRP A 140 15.72 2.86 10.11
N GLU A 141 15.56 4.05 9.53
CA GLU A 141 16.62 5.04 9.36
C GLU A 141 16.66 6.09 10.48
N THR A 142 15.59 6.17 11.28
CA THR A 142 15.35 7.29 12.23
C THR A 142 15.25 6.86 13.69
N ILE A 143 15.28 5.56 13.98
CA ILE A 143 15.04 5.00 15.33
C ILE A 143 16.25 4.14 15.75
N ASP A 144 16.64 4.23 17.03
CA ASP A 144 17.71 3.42 17.64
C ASP A 144 17.51 1.88 17.51
N GLN A 145 16.30 1.43 17.16
CA GLN A 145 15.90 0.03 16.96
C GLN A 145 15.79 -0.37 15.48
N GLY A 146 16.35 0.41 14.55
CA GLY A 146 16.20 0.18 13.10
C GLY A 146 16.62 -1.21 12.65
N CYS A 147 17.75 -1.74 13.16
CA CYS A 147 18.21 -3.09 12.85
C CYS A 147 17.22 -4.18 13.29
N ASP A 148 16.61 -4.05 14.47
CA ASP A 148 15.64 -5.02 14.98
C ASP A 148 14.36 -5.03 14.14
N ILE A 149 13.93 -3.84 13.68
CA ILE A 149 12.77 -3.71 12.78
C ILE A 149 13.09 -4.38 11.44
N MET A 150 14.26 -4.10 10.87
CA MET A 150 14.71 -4.73 9.61
C MET A 150 14.77 -6.25 9.72
N LEU A 151 15.33 -6.77 10.81
CA LEU A 151 15.44 -8.22 11.04
C LEU A 151 14.05 -8.87 11.11
N ARG A 152 13.11 -8.28 11.85
CA ARG A 152 11.73 -8.79 11.94
C ARG A 152 11.04 -8.85 10.58
N HIS A 153 11.21 -7.83 9.73
CA HIS A 153 10.66 -7.84 8.37
C HIS A 153 11.32 -8.88 7.46
N LEU A 154 12.63 -9.09 7.59
CA LEU A 154 13.35 -10.14 6.85
C LEU A 154 12.93 -11.55 7.29
N GLU A 155 12.75 -11.77 8.59
CA GLU A 155 12.24 -13.03 9.14
C GLU A 155 10.81 -13.28 8.68
N ALA A 156 9.92 -12.28 8.76
CA ALA A 156 8.56 -12.38 8.25
C ALA A 156 8.52 -12.68 6.75
N ALA A 157 9.40 -12.06 5.95
CA ALA A 157 9.52 -12.35 4.52
C ALA A 157 9.96 -13.80 4.24
N ARG A 158 10.88 -14.33 5.04
CA ARG A 158 11.29 -15.74 4.95
C ARG A 158 10.13 -16.67 5.27
N ASP A 159 9.35 -16.37 6.31
CA ASP A 159 8.20 -17.18 6.70
C ASP A 159 7.10 -17.15 5.62
N VAL A 160 6.84 -15.97 5.04
CA VAL A 160 5.95 -15.79 3.88
C VAL A 160 6.39 -16.63 2.69
N ALA A 161 7.68 -16.65 2.36
CA ALA A 161 8.22 -17.43 1.24
C ALA A 161 8.14 -18.94 1.48
N HIS A 162 8.23 -19.40 2.74
CA HIS A 162 8.06 -20.81 3.08
C HIS A 162 6.58 -21.26 3.08
N ASP A 163 5.63 -20.36 3.37
CA ASP A 163 4.22 -20.70 3.53
C ASP A 163 3.29 -20.05 2.48
N THR A 164 3.75 -19.96 1.23
CA THR A 164 2.99 -19.30 0.15
C THR A 164 1.64 -19.96 -0.16
N GLN A 165 1.51 -21.26 0.14
CA GLN A 165 0.28 -22.03 -0.11
C GLN A 165 -0.86 -21.57 0.80
N THR A 166 -0.57 -21.20 2.05
CA THR A 166 -1.58 -20.70 3.00
C THR A 166 -2.20 -19.39 2.51
N TYR A 167 -1.39 -18.45 2.00
CA TYR A 167 -1.91 -17.20 1.40
C TYR A 167 -2.80 -17.48 0.19
N THR A 168 -2.40 -18.45 -0.64
CA THR A 168 -3.18 -18.88 -1.81
C THR A 168 -4.52 -19.47 -1.40
N ALA A 169 -4.53 -20.39 -0.43
CA ALA A 169 -5.74 -21.03 0.09
C ALA A 169 -6.68 -20.01 0.76
N ASN A 170 -6.13 -19.07 1.54
CA ASN A 170 -6.88 -17.98 2.15
C ASN A 170 -7.54 -17.09 1.09
N ALA A 171 -6.79 -16.73 0.03
CA ALA A 171 -7.32 -15.93 -1.07
C ALA A 171 -8.44 -16.67 -1.82
N GLN A 172 -8.27 -17.96 -2.13
CA GLN A 172 -9.30 -18.78 -2.77
C GLN A 172 -10.56 -18.91 -1.92
N LYS A 173 -10.40 -19.09 -0.60
CA LYS A 173 -11.51 -19.19 0.35
C LYS A 173 -12.29 -17.88 0.46
N ILE A 174 -11.60 -16.73 0.58
CA ILE A 174 -12.23 -15.41 0.66
C ILE A 174 -12.96 -15.07 -0.64
N LEU A 175 -12.40 -15.44 -1.79
CA LEU A 175 -12.95 -15.13 -3.11
C LEU A 175 -13.90 -16.22 -3.64
N GLN A 176 -14.21 -17.25 -2.84
CA GLN A 176 -15.09 -18.32 -3.27
C GLN A 176 -16.49 -17.79 -3.56
N GLY A 177 -16.96 -17.94 -4.80
CA GLY A 177 -18.26 -17.44 -5.25
C GLY A 177 -18.30 -15.92 -5.46
N PHE A 178 -17.18 -15.22 -5.32
CA PHE A 178 -17.10 -13.80 -5.65
C PHE A 178 -17.18 -13.62 -7.17
N GLN A 179 -18.19 -12.89 -7.64
CA GLN A 179 -18.27 -12.41 -9.01
C GLN A 179 -17.74 -10.99 -9.06
N CYS A 180 -16.63 -10.80 -9.79
CA CYS A 180 -16.10 -9.47 -9.99
C CYS A 180 -16.81 -8.83 -11.18
N ASP A 181 -17.24 -7.59 -11.00
CA ASP A 181 -17.59 -6.71 -12.09
C ASP A 181 -16.32 -6.35 -12.89
N ASP A 182 -16.36 -6.53 -14.21
CA ASP A 182 -15.20 -6.34 -15.09
C ASP A 182 -14.78 -4.86 -15.18
N ASP A 183 -15.74 -3.94 -15.15
CA ASP A 183 -15.46 -2.50 -15.17
C ASP A 183 -14.79 -2.06 -13.86
N LEU A 184 -15.28 -2.55 -12.72
CA LEU A 184 -14.67 -2.31 -11.42
C LEU A 184 -13.26 -2.92 -11.35
N LEU A 185 -13.07 -4.11 -11.91
CA LEU A 185 -11.75 -4.74 -11.98
C LEU A 185 -10.77 -3.92 -12.81
N GLU A 186 -11.22 -3.37 -13.95
CA GLU A 186 -10.43 -2.48 -14.79
C GLU A 186 -9.96 -1.24 -14.00
N VAL A 187 -10.85 -0.61 -13.23
CA VAL A 187 -10.51 0.56 -12.38
C VAL A 187 -9.44 0.23 -11.32
N LEU A 188 -9.37 -1.03 -10.88
CA LEU A 188 -8.39 -1.52 -9.91
C LEU A 188 -7.05 -1.92 -10.53
N LYS A 189 -6.91 -1.91 -11.87
CA LYS A 189 -5.64 -2.16 -12.55
C LYS A 189 -4.73 -0.94 -12.43
N THR A 190 -3.46 -1.19 -12.11
CA THR A 190 -2.46 -0.13 -11.97
C THR A 190 -2.36 0.70 -13.26
N ASP A 191 -2.30 0.06 -14.44
CA ASP A 191 -2.22 0.77 -15.73
C ASP A 191 -3.42 1.72 -15.96
N PHE A 192 -4.63 1.31 -15.60
CA PHE A 192 -5.81 2.18 -15.67
C PHE A 192 -5.64 3.39 -14.74
N GLN A 193 -5.25 3.16 -13.48
CA GLN A 193 -5.03 4.23 -12.51
C GLN A 193 -3.91 5.18 -12.94
N LEU A 194 -2.82 4.67 -13.55
CA LEU A 194 -1.76 5.50 -14.11
C LEU A 194 -2.31 6.42 -15.21
N ARG A 195 -3.08 5.86 -16.14
CA ARG A 195 -3.67 6.62 -17.24
C ARG A 195 -4.72 7.61 -16.76
N LEU A 196 -5.47 7.27 -15.71
CA LEU A 196 -6.44 8.16 -15.09
C LEU A 196 -5.75 9.38 -14.46
N LEU A 197 -4.67 9.17 -13.70
CA LEU A 197 -3.99 10.24 -12.97
C LEU A 197 -3.11 11.11 -13.88
N TRP A 198 -2.43 10.52 -14.87
CA TRP A 198 -1.42 11.22 -15.68
C TRP A 198 -1.72 11.30 -17.17
N GLY A 199 -2.78 10.64 -17.65
CA GLY A 199 -3.09 10.52 -19.08
C GLY A 199 -2.16 9.55 -19.81
N SER A 200 -2.48 9.23 -21.06
CA SER A 200 -1.74 8.24 -21.86
C SER A 200 -0.25 8.55 -22.05
N ARG A 201 0.10 9.83 -22.20
CA ARG A 201 1.51 10.28 -22.33
C ARG A 201 2.20 10.51 -20.99
N GLY A 202 1.46 10.92 -19.97
CA GLY A 202 2.04 11.20 -18.66
C GLY A 202 2.33 9.93 -17.87
N ALA A 203 1.60 8.84 -18.12
CA ALA A 203 1.81 7.55 -17.45
C ALA A 203 3.19 6.94 -17.71
N SER A 204 3.83 7.23 -18.85
CA SER A 204 5.17 6.75 -19.18
C SER A 204 6.31 7.64 -18.67
N VAL A 205 6.00 8.74 -17.98
CA VAL A 205 7.01 9.64 -17.40
C VAL A 205 7.63 8.99 -16.15
N ASN A 206 8.87 9.37 -15.85
CA ASN A 206 9.59 8.93 -14.66
C ASN A 206 8.73 9.07 -13.40
N GLN A 207 8.81 8.03 -12.56
CA GLN A 207 8.03 7.93 -11.32
C GLN A 207 8.23 9.13 -10.40
N SER A 208 9.47 9.60 -10.23
CA SER A 208 9.81 10.78 -9.43
C SER A 208 9.02 12.02 -9.85
N ASP A 209 8.95 12.27 -11.15
CA ASP A 209 8.31 13.47 -11.70
C ASP A 209 6.79 13.36 -11.58
N ARG A 210 6.24 12.16 -11.78
CA ARG A 210 4.82 11.86 -11.58
C ARG A 210 4.41 12.13 -10.13
N TYR A 211 5.18 11.65 -9.16
CA TYR A 211 4.89 11.83 -7.73
C TYR A 211 5.09 13.27 -7.27
N ASN A 212 6.17 13.94 -7.69
CA ASN A 212 6.37 15.35 -7.41
C ASN A 212 5.21 16.21 -7.92
N LYS A 213 4.76 15.95 -9.16
CA LYS A 213 3.61 16.63 -9.74
C LYS A 213 2.32 16.34 -8.96
N PHE A 214 2.11 15.08 -8.58
CA PHE A 214 0.92 14.69 -7.81
C PHE A 214 0.89 15.37 -6.43
N ASN A 215 2.03 15.44 -5.73
CA ASN A 215 2.18 16.16 -4.48
C ASN A 215 1.79 17.64 -4.62
N LEU A 216 2.26 18.32 -5.68
CA LEU A 216 1.86 19.71 -5.97
C LEU A 216 0.35 19.85 -6.21
N ILE A 217 -0.25 18.93 -6.97
CA ILE A 217 -1.69 18.90 -7.26
C ILE A 217 -2.49 18.71 -5.96
N LEU A 218 -2.16 17.69 -5.16
CA LEU A 218 -2.84 17.41 -3.89
C LEU A 218 -2.71 18.58 -2.92
N THR A 219 -1.53 19.22 -2.87
CA THR A 219 -1.29 20.39 -2.02
C THR A 219 -2.17 21.56 -2.44
N ALA A 220 -2.30 21.81 -3.74
CA ALA A 220 -3.16 22.86 -4.27
C ALA A 220 -4.65 22.57 -4.01
N LEU A 221 -5.09 21.32 -4.23
CA LEU A 221 -6.48 20.89 -3.98
C LEU A 221 -6.84 20.97 -2.49
N SER A 222 -5.97 20.48 -1.62
CA SER A 222 -6.16 20.53 -0.16
C SER A 222 -6.30 21.98 0.32
N ARG A 223 -5.44 22.90 -0.13
CA ARG A 223 -5.55 24.34 0.20
C ARG A 223 -6.79 25.00 -0.39
N LYS A 224 -7.29 24.51 -1.53
CA LYS A 224 -8.52 25.01 -2.15
C LYS A 224 -9.76 24.54 -1.38
N LEU A 225 -9.75 23.30 -0.87
CA LEU A 225 -10.83 22.72 -0.07
C LEU A 225 -10.91 23.38 1.31
N GLU A 226 -9.78 23.43 2.02
CA GLU A 226 -9.68 24.06 3.34
C GLU A 226 -8.51 25.05 3.38
N PRO A 227 -8.77 26.35 3.10
CA PRO A 227 -7.77 27.39 3.07
C PRO A 227 -7.01 27.53 4.40
N LEU A 228 -5.73 27.91 4.32
CA LEU A 228 -4.96 28.23 5.51
C LEU A 228 -5.61 29.41 6.27
N PRO A 229 -5.59 29.40 7.61
CA PRO A 229 -6.04 30.55 8.39
C PRO A 229 -5.31 31.80 7.92
N LYS A 230 -6.06 32.87 7.62
CA LYS A 230 -5.44 34.17 7.32
C LYS A 230 -4.70 34.61 8.58
N THR A 231 -3.37 34.62 8.55
CA THR A 231 -2.57 35.21 9.63
C THR A 231 -3.00 36.67 9.74
N GLN A 232 -3.74 37.02 10.81
CA GLN A 232 -3.97 38.41 11.14
C GLN A 232 -2.60 39.00 11.44
N THR A 233 -2.09 39.82 10.53
CA THR A 233 -0.96 40.70 10.79
C THR A 233 -1.43 41.66 11.86
N ILE A 234 -1.08 41.38 13.12
CA ILE A 234 -1.24 42.32 14.22
C ILE A 234 -0.24 43.44 13.89
N ILE A 235 -0.77 44.56 13.37
CA ILE A 235 -0.07 45.83 13.22
C ILE A 235 -0.32 46.64 14.50
#